data_AF-A0A524KHP1-F1
#
_entry.id   AF-A0A524KHP1-F1
#
_cell.length_a   1.000
_cell.length_b   1.000
_cell.length_c   1.000
_cell.angle_alpha   90.00
_cell.angle_beta   90.00
_cell.angle_gamma   90.00
#
_symmetry.space_group_name_H-M   'P 1'
#
loop_
_entity.id
_entity.type
_entity.pdbx_description
1 polymer ?
#
loop_
_entity_poly.entity_id
_entity_poly.type
_entity_poly.pdbx_seq_one_letter_code
_entity_poly.pdbx_strand_id
1 'polypeptide(L)'
;MKYKTDPYEGLSEEQRAWAIRRTAEIAKETKPLLSELASVGFMAGCLDDLREGPIKDRRVLEVLLRHLQMPYSTPVNSNLVRGTIADALIGAKTQDREFGTRMLALLSVDNYAQVQFKLALAIDNAVGPDELPALKRILEDQRRNPGVRAAVLSTYLKHSRTDDVDYLLSFLGDEPAVVIVAVKALARKKVPGIRSRIEEWAASVTLPEWKGPAKRALKLFGNDVKAKPRYLVSNRKKIPSRLAEWSMSLGLDEIRPPLESLSRLVQSGFGAAEVNEVVDVAEDMAHDDTRTFRFPVSVDGAECEVWISVFMDDEDLPDLAIFGPASLIGRLCYEPEE
;
A
#
# COMPACT_ATOMS: atom_id res chain seq x y z
N MET A 1 -6.87 -2.80 31.09
CA MET A 1 -7.60 -4.09 31.12
C MET A 1 -8.06 -4.39 29.70
N LYS A 2 -7.30 -5.16 28.91
CA LYS A 2 -7.81 -5.69 27.64
C LYS A 2 -8.59 -6.95 27.98
N TYR A 3 -9.89 -6.98 27.69
CA TYR A 3 -10.67 -8.20 27.74
C TYR A 3 -10.01 -9.20 26.77
N LYS A 4 -9.29 -10.20 27.29
CA LYS A 4 -8.94 -11.38 26.50
C LYS A 4 -10.23 -12.19 26.38
N THR A 5 -11.00 -11.90 25.33
CA THR A 5 -12.03 -12.82 24.86
C THR A 5 -11.39 -14.19 24.67
N ASP A 6 -12.12 -15.26 25.02
CA ASP A 6 -11.63 -16.62 24.79
C ASP A 6 -11.35 -16.74 23.28
N PRO A 7 -10.10 -17.01 22.84
CA PRO A 7 -9.77 -17.08 21.42
C PRO A 7 -10.51 -18.21 20.69
N TYR A 8 -11.22 -19.06 21.43
CA TYR A 8 -12.04 -20.16 20.92
C TYR A 8 -13.54 -19.91 21.04
N GLU A 9 -13.97 -18.70 21.41
CA GLU A 9 -15.38 -18.33 21.49
C GLU A 9 -16.05 -18.47 20.10
N GLY A 10 -17.17 -19.18 20.04
CA GLY A 10 -17.89 -19.45 18.78
C GLY A 10 -17.44 -20.71 18.01
N LEU A 11 -16.41 -21.43 18.48
CA LEU A 11 -16.03 -22.73 17.89
C LEU A 11 -16.89 -23.88 18.44
N SER A 12 -17.14 -24.90 17.62
CA SER A 12 -17.70 -26.17 18.11
C SER A 12 -16.76 -26.85 19.09
N GLU A 13 -17.27 -27.78 19.90
CA GLU A 13 -16.45 -28.52 20.87
C GLU A 13 -15.29 -29.28 20.20
N GLU A 14 -15.54 -29.88 19.03
CA GLU A 14 -14.52 -30.56 18.23
C GLU A 14 -13.46 -29.59 17.68
N GLN A 15 -13.90 -28.42 17.17
CA GLN A 15 -12.99 -27.38 16.68
C GLN A 15 -12.13 -26.82 17.81
N ARG A 16 -12.71 -26.62 18.99
CA ARG A 16 -12.00 -26.15 20.18
C ARG A 16 -10.98 -27.18 20.66
N ALA A 17 -11.36 -28.46 20.77
CA ALA A 17 -10.45 -29.53 21.16
C ALA A 17 -9.28 -29.67 20.17
N TRP A 18 -9.57 -29.58 18.86
CA TRP A 18 -8.54 -29.57 17.82
C TRP A 18 -7.61 -28.36 17.96
N ALA A 19 -8.13 -27.15 18.15
CA ALA A 19 -7.34 -25.93 18.28
C ALA A 19 -6.44 -25.93 19.54
N ILE A 20 -6.94 -26.44 20.66
CA ILE A 20 -6.16 -26.62 21.90
C ILE A 20 -5.00 -27.60 21.67
N ARG A 21 -5.30 -28.77 21.08
CA ARG A 21 -4.27 -29.77 20.76
C ARG A 21 -3.19 -29.20 19.85
N ARG A 22 -3.63 -28.47 18.81
CA ARG A 22 -2.76 -27.83 17.84
C ARG A 22 -1.85 -26.78 18.47
N THR A 23 -2.40 -25.95 19.36
CA THR A 23 -1.66 -24.93 20.12
C THR A 23 -0.60 -25.56 21.01
N ALA A 24 -0.94 -26.67 21.69
CA ALA A 24 0.02 -27.41 22.52
C ALA A 24 1.16 -28.04 21.70
N GLU A 25 0.87 -28.56 20.50
CA GLU A 25 1.88 -29.09 19.58
C GLU A 25 2.85 -28.00 19.10
N ILE A 26 2.32 -26.84 18.68
CA ILE A 26 3.14 -25.69 18.26
C ILE A 26 4.00 -25.22 19.44
N ALA A 27 3.44 -25.09 20.65
CA ALA A 27 4.19 -24.71 21.84
C ALA A 27 5.35 -25.69 22.14
N LYS A 28 5.11 -27.00 21.98
CA LYS A 28 6.14 -28.03 22.15
C LYS A 28 7.27 -27.89 21.11
N GLU A 29 6.92 -27.67 19.84
CA GLU A 29 7.89 -27.54 18.75
C GLU A 29 8.68 -26.24 18.78
N THR A 30 8.10 -25.18 19.33
CA THR A 30 8.72 -23.85 19.42
C THR A 30 9.55 -23.67 20.68
N LYS A 31 9.40 -24.57 21.67
CA LYS A 31 10.19 -24.55 22.91
C LYS A 31 11.71 -24.47 22.68
N PRO A 32 12.33 -25.21 21.73
CA PRO A 32 13.76 -25.06 21.46
C PRO A 32 14.13 -23.65 20.99
N LEU A 33 13.34 -23.05 20.08
CA LEU A 33 13.53 -21.67 19.62
C LEU A 33 13.45 -20.68 20.77
N LEU A 34 12.36 -20.74 21.56
CA LEU A 34 12.15 -19.81 22.68
C LEU A 34 13.23 -19.95 23.76
N SER A 35 13.66 -21.18 24.05
CA SER A 35 14.75 -21.44 25.00
C SER A 35 16.09 -20.89 24.53
N GLU A 36 16.37 -20.96 23.22
CA GLU A 36 17.61 -20.46 22.65
C GLU A 36 17.61 -18.93 22.52
N LEU A 37 16.45 -18.33 22.22
CA LEU A 37 16.27 -16.88 22.28
C LEU A 37 16.49 -16.34 23.70
N ALA A 38 15.96 -17.04 24.72
CA ALA A 38 16.17 -16.65 26.11
C ALA A 38 17.65 -16.74 26.52
N SER A 39 18.41 -17.71 26.00
CA SER A 39 19.85 -17.85 26.31
C SER A 39 20.70 -16.71 25.74
N VAL A 40 20.23 -16.03 24.69
CA VAL A 40 20.86 -14.81 24.14
C VAL A 40 20.22 -13.52 24.67
N GLY A 41 19.35 -13.61 25.68
CA GLY A 41 18.76 -12.46 26.38
C GLY A 41 17.47 -11.92 25.75
N PHE A 42 16.85 -12.65 24.82
CA PHE A 42 15.57 -12.28 24.21
C PHE A 42 14.42 -13.09 24.82
N MET A 43 13.59 -12.43 25.61
CA MET A 43 12.48 -13.06 26.34
C MET A 43 11.21 -13.04 25.50
N ALA A 44 10.85 -14.18 24.92
CA ALA A 44 9.57 -14.42 24.27
C ALA A 44 8.81 -15.55 24.98
N GLY A 45 7.55 -15.29 25.34
CA GLY A 45 6.63 -16.27 25.90
C GLY A 45 5.93 -17.11 24.84
N CYS A 46 5.75 -16.57 23.63
CA CYS A 46 5.23 -17.29 22.48
C CYS A 46 5.85 -16.81 21.15
N LEU A 47 5.47 -17.44 20.03
CA LEU A 47 5.91 -17.01 18.70
C LEU A 47 5.44 -15.61 18.32
N ASP A 48 4.24 -15.20 18.76
CA ASP A 48 3.70 -13.88 18.40
C ASP A 48 4.50 -12.75 19.01
N ASP A 49 5.17 -12.97 20.15
CA ASP A 49 6.09 -12.00 20.76
C ASP A 49 7.27 -11.65 19.83
N LEU A 50 7.62 -12.54 18.89
CA LEU A 50 8.65 -12.25 17.88
C LEU A 50 8.24 -11.15 16.90
N ARG A 51 6.94 -10.89 16.75
CA ARG A 51 6.40 -9.87 15.85
C ARG A 51 6.35 -8.49 16.50
N GLU A 52 6.28 -8.42 17.83
CA GLU A 52 5.97 -7.19 18.56
C GLU A 52 7.20 -6.40 19.06
N GLY A 53 8.43 -6.79 18.69
CA GLY A 53 9.65 -6.15 19.19
C GLY A 53 10.69 -5.80 18.11
N PRO A 54 11.46 -4.69 18.25
CA PRO A 54 12.57 -4.40 17.37
C PRO A 54 13.73 -5.39 17.63
N ILE A 55 13.83 -6.42 16.80
CA ILE A 55 14.93 -7.39 16.86
C ILE A 55 16.16 -6.80 16.16
N LYS A 56 17.09 -6.26 16.96
CA LYS A 56 18.35 -5.68 16.44
C LYS A 56 19.61 -6.40 16.92
N ASP A 57 19.50 -7.23 17.95
CA ASP A 57 20.65 -7.98 18.47
C ASP A 57 21.05 -9.07 17.47
N ARG A 58 22.32 -9.03 17.02
CA ARG A 58 22.87 -10.00 16.07
C ARG A 58 22.75 -11.43 16.58
N ARG A 59 22.89 -11.68 17.88
CA ARG A 59 22.77 -13.03 18.46
C ARG A 59 21.35 -13.57 18.30
N VAL A 60 20.34 -12.72 18.46
CA VAL A 60 18.93 -13.08 18.25
C VAL A 60 18.70 -13.42 16.78
N LEU A 61 19.22 -12.59 15.87
CA LEU A 61 19.14 -12.82 14.44
C LEU A 61 19.79 -14.15 14.01
N GLU A 62 20.93 -14.52 14.61
CA GLU A 62 21.60 -15.81 14.37
C GLU A 62 20.78 -17.02 14.85
N VAL A 63 20.07 -16.89 15.97
CA VAL A 63 19.13 -17.93 16.43
C VAL A 63 18.00 -18.07 15.41
N LEU A 64 17.39 -16.95 14.99
CA LEU A 64 16.30 -16.95 14.03
C LEU A 64 16.68 -17.60 12.68
N LEU A 65 17.84 -17.28 12.12
CA LEU A 65 18.30 -17.90 10.86
C LEU A 65 18.50 -19.41 10.98
N ARG A 66 19.05 -19.88 12.10
CA ARG A 66 19.24 -21.32 12.32
C ARG A 66 17.91 -22.05 12.39
N HIS A 67 16.96 -21.51 13.14
CA HIS A 67 15.61 -22.10 13.26
C HIS A 67 14.82 -22.01 11.95
N LEU A 68 15.10 -21.04 11.07
CA LEU A 68 14.52 -21.01 9.74
C LEU A 68 14.92 -22.23 8.87
N GLN A 69 16.08 -22.83 9.15
CA GLN A 69 16.60 -24.01 8.45
C GLN A 69 16.24 -25.34 9.14
N MET A 70 15.69 -25.28 10.37
CA MET A 70 15.41 -26.49 11.13
C MET A 70 14.17 -27.23 10.60
N PRO A 71 14.22 -28.56 10.53
CA PRO A 71 13.04 -29.35 10.23
C PRO A 71 12.10 -29.38 11.45
N TYR A 72 10.83 -29.04 11.23
CA TYR A 72 9.75 -29.18 12.21
C TYR A 72 8.94 -30.45 11.93
N SER A 73 8.28 -31.00 12.96
CA SER A 73 7.77 -32.38 12.91
C SER A 73 6.63 -32.57 11.90
N THR A 74 5.92 -31.49 11.55
CA THR A 74 4.92 -31.48 10.49
C THR A 74 5.14 -30.32 9.50
N PRO A 75 4.80 -30.47 8.20
CA PRO A 75 4.89 -29.39 7.23
C PRO A 75 4.11 -28.13 7.62
N VAL A 76 2.94 -28.31 8.25
CA VAL A 76 2.09 -27.19 8.68
C VAL A 76 2.74 -26.43 9.85
N ASN A 77 3.36 -27.13 10.80
CA ASN A 77 4.14 -26.46 11.86
C ASN A 77 5.38 -25.77 11.30
N SER A 78 6.08 -26.41 10.35
CA SER A 78 7.23 -25.82 9.67
C SER A 78 6.88 -24.47 9.03
N ASN A 79 5.77 -24.41 8.29
CA ASN A 79 5.33 -23.18 7.65
C ASN A 79 4.95 -22.09 8.66
N LEU A 80 4.25 -22.45 9.73
CA LEU A 80 3.84 -21.48 10.75
C LEU A 80 5.05 -20.90 11.48
N VAL A 81 5.96 -21.75 11.96
CA VAL A 81 7.14 -21.32 12.72
C VAL A 81 8.07 -20.52 11.82
N ARG A 82 8.46 -21.05 10.65
CA ARG A 82 9.35 -20.36 9.71
C ARG A 82 8.73 -19.09 9.16
N GLY A 83 7.42 -19.09 8.90
CA GLY A 83 6.67 -17.91 8.50
C GLY A 83 6.68 -16.83 9.56
N THR A 84 6.61 -17.18 10.84
CA THR A 84 6.66 -16.22 11.96
C THR A 84 8.09 -15.70 12.18
N ILE A 85 9.09 -16.57 12.07
CA ILE A 85 10.50 -16.16 12.07
C ILE A 85 10.76 -15.17 10.92
N ALA A 86 10.28 -15.46 9.71
CA ALA A 86 10.46 -14.56 8.58
C ALA A 86 9.75 -13.20 8.77
N ASP A 87 8.57 -13.17 9.42
CA ASP A 87 7.93 -11.90 9.82
C ASP A 87 8.82 -11.10 10.77
N ALA A 88 9.39 -11.77 11.78
CA ALA A 88 10.29 -11.17 12.74
C ALA A 88 11.55 -10.58 12.06
N LEU A 89 12.08 -11.26 11.04
CA LEU A 89 13.20 -10.78 10.23
C LEU A 89 12.85 -9.55 9.39
N ILE A 90 11.62 -9.44 8.87
CA ILE A 90 11.15 -8.21 8.20
C ILE A 90 11.15 -7.04 9.20
N GLY A 91 10.62 -7.26 10.40
CA GLY A 91 10.55 -6.25 11.46
C GLY A 91 11.92 -5.80 11.98
N ALA A 92 12.91 -6.69 11.96
CA ALA A 92 14.28 -6.41 12.39
C ALA A 92 14.95 -5.26 11.62
N LYS A 93 14.63 -5.12 10.32
CA LYS A 93 15.21 -4.10 9.42
C LYS A 93 16.74 -4.01 9.53
N THR A 94 17.41 -5.16 9.66
CA THR A 94 18.86 -5.23 9.80
C THR A 94 19.57 -4.68 8.55
N GLN A 95 20.72 -4.04 8.77
CA GLN A 95 21.62 -3.55 7.73
C GLN A 95 22.89 -4.42 7.59
N ASP A 96 22.94 -5.52 8.35
CA ASP A 96 24.06 -6.45 8.34
C ASP A 96 24.13 -7.19 7.00
N ARG A 97 25.20 -6.93 6.23
CA ARG A 97 25.38 -7.46 4.87
C ARG A 97 25.54 -8.96 4.84
N GLU A 98 26.39 -9.50 5.71
CA GLU A 98 26.65 -10.94 5.82
C GLU A 98 25.35 -11.69 6.15
N PHE A 99 24.54 -11.09 7.03
CA PHE A 99 23.23 -11.60 7.36
C PHE A 99 22.27 -11.56 6.15
N GLY A 100 22.29 -10.48 5.37
CA GLY A 100 21.56 -10.35 4.11
C GLY A 100 21.93 -11.42 3.09
N THR A 101 23.22 -11.67 2.88
CA THR A 101 23.71 -12.73 1.97
C THR A 101 23.19 -14.11 2.37
N ARG A 102 23.16 -14.41 3.67
CA ARG A 102 22.63 -15.69 4.19
C ARG A 102 21.12 -15.82 4.01
N MET A 103 20.36 -14.74 4.23
CA MET A 103 18.93 -14.73 3.91
C MET A 103 18.65 -14.93 2.42
N LEU A 104 19.48 -14.33 1.55
CA LEU A 104 19.38 -14.49 0.11
C LEU A 104 19.69 -15.93 -0.34
N ALA A 105 20.67 -16.58 0.29
CA ALA A 105 20.94 -17.99 0.08
C ALA A 105 19.74 -18.86 0.48
N LEU A 106 19.09 -18.54 1.60
CA LEU A 106 17.88 -19.23 2.06
C LEU A 106 16.70 -19.06 1.11
N LEU A 107 16.46 -17.83 0.65
CA LEU A 107 15.44 -17.52 -0.37
C LEU A 107 15.63 -18.36 -1.64
N SER A 108 16.89 -18.67 -1.98
CA SER A 108 17.20 -19.44 -3.18
C SER A 108 16.85 -20.92 -3.08
N VAL A 109 16.82 -21.50 -1.87
CA VAL A 109 16.64 -22.94 -1.63
C VAL A 109 15.34 -23.31 -0.90
N ASP A 110 14.63 -22.35 -0.31
CA ASP A 110 13.33 -22.59 0.35
C ASP A 110 12.27 -23.00 -0.68
N ASN A 111 11.33 -23.87 -0.30
CA ASN A 111 10.26 -24.35 -1.18
C ASN A 111 8.88 -23.78 -0.80
N TYR A 112 8.78 -23.03 0.30
CA TYR A 112 7.52 -22.48 0.77
C TYR A 112 7.35 -21.04 0.32
N ALA A 113 6.43 -20.81 -0.62
CA ALA A 113 6.20 -19.50 -1.23
C ALA A 113 5.98 -18.37 -0.22
N GLN A 114 5.26 -18.64 0.88
CA GLN A 114 5.03 -17.65 1.95
C GLN A 114 6.33 -17.26 2.67
N VAL A 115 7.19 -18.24 2.97
CA VAL A 115 8.48 -17.99 3.62
C VAL A 115 9.41 -17.26 2.65
N GLN A 116 9.48 -17.70 1.39
CA GLN A 116 10.23 -17.01 0.34
C GLN A 116 9.81 -15.55 0.20
N PHE A 117 8.50 -15.27 0.15
CA PHE A 117 8.01 -13.90 0.02
C PHE A 117 8.46 -13.03 1.19
N LYS A 118 8.34 -13.53 2.42
CA LYS A 118 8.76 -12.81 3.62
C LYS A 118 10.27 -12.59 3.67
N LEU A 119 11.06 -13.59 3.27
CA LEU A 119 12.51 -13.44 3.14
C LEU A 119 12.87 -12.39 2.09
N ALA A 120 12.19 -12.39 0.94
CA ALA A 120 12.39 -11.39 -0.11
C ALA A 120 12.09 -9.95 0.36
N LEU A 121 11.16 -9.79 1.30
CA LEU A 121 10.92 -8.50 1.97
C LEU A 121 12.00 -8.18 3.01
N ALA A 122 12.45 -9.18 3.78
CA ALA A 122 13.45 -8.98 4.84
C ALA A 122 14.83 -8.58 4.30
N ILE A 123 15.20 -9.05 3.10
CA ILE A 123 16.50 -8.73 2.51
C ILE A 123 16.65 -7.28 2.05
N ASP A 124 15.57 -6.52 1.86
CA ASP A 124 15.57 -5.17 1.25
C ASP A 124 16.57 -4.18 1.89
N ASN A 125 16.78 -4.29 3.21
CA ASN A 125 17.70 -3.43 3.97
C ASN A 125 19.07 -4.09 4.24
N ALA A 126 19.16 -5.41 4.07
CA ALA A 126 20.34 -6.18 4.41
C ALA A 126 21.27 -6.43 3.21
N VAL A 127 20.77 -6.46 1.96
CA VAL A 127 21.59 -6.72 0.76
C VAL A 127 22.05 -5.44 0.06
N GLY A 128 23.21 -5.49 -0.60
CA GLY A 128 23.84 -4.37 -1.29
C GLY A 128 24.18 -4.66 -2.76
N PRO A 129 25.05 -3.83 -3.37
CA PRO A 129 25.44 -3.99 -4.77
C PRO A 129 26.09 -5.35 -5.10
N ASP A 130 26.81 -5.95 -4.15
CA ASP A 130 27.51 -7.22 -4.35
C ASP A 130 26.53 -8.40 -4.53
N GLU A 131 25.32 -8.29 -4.00
CA GLU A 131 24.26 -9.31 -4.14
C GLU A 131 23.43 -9.18 -5.43
N LEU A 132 23.61 -8.12 -6.24
CA LEU A 132 22.82 -7.89 -7.45
C LEU A 132 22.82 -9.08 -8.43
N PRO A 133 23.94 -9.79 -8.69
CA PRO A 133 23.93 -10.97 -9.56
C PRO A 133 23.07 -12.12 -9.03
N ALA A 134 22.95 -12.26 -7.70
CA ALA A 134 22.07 -13.26 -7.10
C ALA A 134 20.60 -12.83 -7.19
N LEU A 135 20.30 -11.56 -6.93
CA LEU A 135 18.94 -11.02 -7.11
C LEU A 135 18.49 -11.14 -8.57
N LYS A 136 19.36 -10.83 -9.54
CA LYS A 136 19.06 -10.94 -10.98
C LYS A 136 18.69 -12.37 -11.38
N ARG A 137 19.43 -13.38 -10.89
CA ARG A 137 19.09 -14.80 -11.12
C ARG A 137 17.71 -15.18 -10.58
N ILE A 138 17.29 -14.61 -9.45
CA ILE A 138 15.94 -14.83 -8.91
C ILE A 138 14.87 -14.17 -9.78
N LEU A 139 15.15 -12.99 -10.34
CA LEU A 139 14.25 -12.28 -11.24
C LEU A 139 14.05 -13.03 -12.57
N GLU A 140 15.10 -13.65 -13.09
CA GLU A 140 15.08 -14.40 -14.35
C GLU A 140 14.40 -15.79 -14.23
N ASP A 141 14.24 -16.32 -13.02
CA ASP A 141 13.57 -17.61 -12.79
C ASP A 141 12.04 -17.48 -12.77
N GLN A 142 11.44 -17.63 -13.95
CA GLN A 142 9.99 -17.53 -14.18
C GLN A 142 9.15 -18.55 -13.41
N ARG A 143 9.75 -19.60 -12.85
CA ARG A 143 9.06 -20.60 -12.03
C ARG A 143 8.78 -20.11 -10.61
N ARG A 144 9.42 -19.01 -10.19
CA ARG A 144 9.24 -18.47 -8.84
C ARG A 144 7.92 -17.73 -8.72
N ASN A 145 7.41 -17.71 -7.49
CA ASN A 145 6.20 -16.97 -7.16
C ASN A 145 6.33 -15.49 -7.59
N PRO A 146 5.34 -14.92 -8.31
CA PRO A 146 5.41 -13.55 -8.79
C PRO A 146 5.57 -12.50 -7.69
N GLY A 147 5.00 -12.72 -6.51
CA GLY A 147 5.18 -11.85 -5.35
C GLY A 147 6.62 -11.85 -4.84
N VAL A 148 7.30 -13.00 -4.86
CA VAL A 148 8.73 -13.10 -4.53
C VAL A 148 9.55 -12.31 -5.54
N ARG A 149 9.30 -12.51 -6.83
CA ARG A 149 10.00 -11.80 -7.92
C ARG A 149 9.78 -10.28 -7.83
N ALA A 150 8.55 -9.84 -7.54
CA ALA A 150 8.23 -8.42 -7.35
C ALA A 150 8.97 -7.80 -6.15
N ALA A 151 9.02 -8.49 -5.00
CA ALA A 151 9.76 -8.03 -3.81
C ALA A 151 11.27 -7.95 -4.08
N VAL A 152 11.83 -8.96 -4.76
CA VAL A 152 13.23 -8.96 -5.20
C VAL A 152 13.51 -7.85 -6.21
N LEU A 153 12.59 -7.57 -7.13
CA LEU A 153 12.76 -6.50 -8.13
C LEU A 153 12.84 -5.14 -7.43
N SER A 154 11.97 -4.89 -6.46
CA SER A 154 12.01 -3.68 -5.65
C SER A 154 13.38 -3.50 -4.98
N THR A 155 13.90 -4.58 -4.37
CA THR A 155 15.22 -4.59 -3.73
C THR A 155 16.35 -4.37 -4.75
N TYR A 156 16.31 -5.07 -5.89
CA TYR A 156 17.28 -4.94 -6.96
C TYR A 156 17.35 -3.50 -7.49
N LEU A 157 16.20 -2.86 -7.71
CA LEU A 157 16.13 -1.50 -8.24
C LEU A 157 16.63 -0.45 -7.25
N LYS A 158 16.42 -0.68 -5.95
CA LYS A 158 16.95 0.17 -4.87
C LYS A 158 18.48 0.22 -4.88
N HIS A 159 19.15 -0.91 -5.15
CA HIS A 159 20.61 -1.04 -5.03
C HIS A 159 21.38 -0.98 -6.35
N SER A 160 20.78 -1.40 -7.47
CA SER A 160 21.44 -1.42 -8.78
C SER A 160 21.71 -0.06 -9.37
N ARG A 161 20.99 0.99 -8.92
CA ARG A 161 20.89 2.28 -9.62
C ARG A 161 20.61 2.11 -11.11
N THR A 162 20.02 0.98 -11.53
CA THR A 162 19.95 0.61 -12.93
C THR A 162 19.17 1.69 -13.69
N ASP A 163 19.82 2.33 -14.65
CA ASP A 163 19.17 3.17 -15.67
C ASP A 163 18.84 2.34 -16.91
N ASP A 164 18.99 1.02 -16.82
CA ASP A 164 18.65 0.08 -17.89
C ASP A 164 17.14 0.01 -18.06
N VAL A 165 16.64 0.96 -18.86
CA VAL A 165 15.25 1.06 -19.29
C VAL A 165 14.83 -0.21 -20.02
N ASP A 166 15.70 -0.78 -20.84
CA ASP A 166 15.36 -1.97 -21.64
C ASP A 166 15.14 -3.19 -20.74
N TYR A 167 15.97 -3.35 -19.70
CA TYR A 167 15.76 -4.37 -18.68
C TYR A 167 14.43 -4.17 -17.94
N LEU A 168 14.09 -2.93 -17.56
CA LEU A 168 12.80 -2.63 -16.93
C LEU A 168 11.61 -2.88 -17.87
N LEU A 169 11.75 -2.55 -19.16
CA LEU A 169 10.73 -2.79 -20.18
C LEU A 169 10.50 -4.29 -20.43
N SER A 170 11.51 -5.14 -20.25
CA SER A 170 11.33 -6.59 -20.39
C SER A 170 10.35 -7.20 -19.37
N PHE A 171 10.07 -6.51 -18.26
CA PHE A 171 9.10 -6.95 -17.27
C PHE A 171 7.66 -6.56 -17.61
N LEU A 172 7.39 -5.79 -18.66
CA LEU A 172 6.01 -5.39 -19.02
C LEU A 172 5.16 -6.55 -19.56
N GLY A 173 5.79 -7.63 -20.01
CA GLY A 173 5.12 -8.88 -20.39
C GLY A 173 5.02 -9.92 -19.27
N ASP A 174 5.32 -9.53 -18.04
CA ASP A 174 5.37 -10.42 -16.88
C ASP A 174 4.03 -10.45 -16.11
N GLU A 175 4.00 -11.20 -15.01
CA GLU A 175 2.88 -11.25 -14.09
C GLU A 175 2.61 -9.88 -13.45
N PRO A 176 1.34 -9.50 -13.22
CA PRO A 176 0.97 -8.13 -12.83
C PRO A 176 1.74 -7.56 -11.63
N ALA A 177 2.03 -8.39 -10.62
CA ALA A 177 2.80 -7.99 -9.44
C ALA A 177 4.21 -7.46 -9.79
N VAL A 178 4.88 -8.11 -10.74
CA VAL A 178 6.21 -7.72 -11.21
C VAL A 178 6.12 -6.47 -12.09
N VAL A 179 5.12 -6.43 -12.98
CA VAL A 179 4.90 -5.29 -13.88
C VAL A 179 4.69 -4.00 -13.09
N ILE A 180 3.88 -4.02 -12.02
CA ILE A 180 3.64 -2.83 -11.20
C ILE A 180 4.93 -2.23 -10.63
N VAL A 181 5.85 -3.08 -10.17
CA VAL A 181 7.14 -2.62 -9.62
C VAL A 181 8.00 -2.03 -10.73
N ALA A 182 8.06 -2.68 -11.91
CA ALA A 182 8.79 -2.17 -13.07
C ALA A 182 8.22 -0.83 -13.54
N VAL A 183 6.91 -0.72 -13.68
CA VAL A 183 6.22 0.52 -14.10
C VAL A 183 6.47 1.66 -13.13
N LYS A 184 6.36 1.43 -11.81
CA LYS A 184 6.70 2.44 -10.79
C LYS A 184 8.14 2.94 -10.92
N ALA A 185 9.07 2.04 -11.25
CA ALA A 185 10.48 2.39 -11.43
C ALA A 185 10.72 3.20 -12.70
N LEU A 186 10.11 2.79 -13.82
CA LEU A 186 10.12 3.53 -15.08
C LEU A 186 9.51 4.93 -14.92
N ALA A 187 8.45 5.08 -14.10
CA ALA A 187 7.76 6.35 -13.88
C ALA A 187 8.67 7.38 -13.23
N ARG A 188 9.38 6.94 -12.18
CA ARG A 188 10.34 7.77 -11.45
C ARG A 188 11.48 8.25 -12.35
N LYS A 189 11.80 7.51 -13.42
CA LYS A 189 12.86 7.85 -14.37
C LYS A 189 12.41 8.80 -15.49
N LYS A 190 11.12 9.10 -15.63
CA LYS A 190 10.56 10.00 -16.67
C LYS A 190 11.05 9.69 -18.08
N VAL A 191 11.19 8.41 -18.41
CA VAL A 191 11.73 8.01 -19.71
C VAL A 191 10.74 8.37 -20.83
N PRO A 192 11.18 9.09 -21.89
CA PRO A 192 10.32 9.44 -23.02
C PRO A 192 9.72 8.21 -23.70
N GLY A 193 8.46 8.29 -24.15
CA GLY A 193 7.81 7.24 -24.95
C GLY A 193 7.36 5.99 -24.19
N ILE A 194 7.61 5.89 -22.87
CA ILE A 194 7.17 4.74 -22.07
C ILE A 194 5.66 4.76 -21.82
N ARG A 195 5.03 5.94 -21.82
CA ARG A 195 3.60 6.11 -21.59
C ARG A 195 2.77 5.19 -22.49
N SER A 196 3.01 5.18 -23.80
CA SER A 196 2.27 4.34 -24.74
C SER A 196 2.40 2.85 -24.43
N ARG A 197 3.58 2.37 -24.02
CA ARG A 197 3.76 0.97 -23.62
C ARG A 197 3.02 0.61 -22.33
N ILE A 198 2.88 1.55 -21.40
CA ILE A 198 2.13 1.32 -20.17
C ILE A 198 0.63 1.40 -20.44
N GLU A 199 0.20 2.29 -21.34
CA GLU A 199 -1.19 2.34 -21.81
C GLU A 199 -1.58 1.03 -22.48
N GLU A 200 -0.73 0.48 -23.34
CA GLU A 200 -0.90 -0.85 -23.95
C GLU A 200 -0.98 -1.96 -22.88
N TRP A 201 -0.05 -1.98 -21.92
CA TRP A 201 -0.10 -2.95 -20.83
C TRP A 201 -1.37 -2.81 -19.99
N ALA A 202 -1.72 -1.60 -19.56
CA ALA A 202 -2.89 -1.35 -18.74
C ALA A 202 -4.19 -1.74 -19.48
N ALA A 203 -4.26 -1.52 -20.79
CA ALA A 203 -5.36 -1.98 -21.63
C ALA A 203 -5.42 -3.51 -21.75
N SER A 204 -4.28 -4.20 -21.65
CA SER A 204 -4.20 -5.67 -21.66
C SER A 204 -4.60 -6.32 -20.32
N VAL A 205 -4.69 -5.55 -19.23
CA VAL A 205 -5.06 -6.06 -17.90
C VAL A 205 -6.56 -6.38 -17.87
N THR A 206 -6.89 -7.67 -17.89
CA THR A 206 -8.28 -8.15 -17.90
C THR A 206 -8.84 -8.43 -16.51
N LEU A 207 -7.99 -8.78 -15.55
CA LEU A 207 -8.36 -9.16 -14.19
C LEU A 207 -8.77 -7.93 -13.35
N PRO A 208 -9.95 -7.93 -12.70
CA PRO A 208 -10.48 -6.78 -11.95
C PRO A 208 -9.54 -6.23 -10.87
N GLU A 209 -8.93 -7.11 -10.07
CA GLU A 209 -8.04 -6.74 -8.97
C GLU A 209 -6.75 -6.03 -9.43
N TRP A 210 -6.42 -6.14 -10.72
CA TRP A 210 -5.24 -5.53 -11.32
C TRP A 210 -5.54 -4.22 -12.07
N LYS A 211 -6.82 -3.89 -12.31
CA LYS A 211 -7.22 -2.62 -12.96
C LYS A 211 -6.83 -1.40 -12.14
N GLY A 212 -7.08 -1.43 -10.82
CA GLY A 212 -6.71 -0.34 -9.90
C GLY A 212 -5.19 -0.07 -9.88
N PRO A 213 -4.35 -1.09 -9.65
CA PRO A 213 -2.90 -0.96 -9.79
C PRO A 213 -2.43 -0.42 -11.15
N ALA A 214 -3.03 -0.87 -12.26
CA ALA A 214 -2.69 -0.38 -13.59
C ALA A 214 -3.05 1.10 -13.80
N LYS A 215 -4.23 1.53 -13.33
CA LYS A 215 -4.65 2.95 -13.32
C LYS A 215 -3.67 3.81 -12.51
N ARG A 216 -3.28 3.36 -11.31
CA ARG A 216 -2.27 4.05 -10.48
C ARG A 216 -0.90 4.15 -11.18
N ALA A 217 -0.50 3.10 -11.88
CA ALA A 217 0.72 3.07 -12.67
C ALA A 217 0.69 4.13 -13.78
N LEU A 218 -0.40 4.22 -14.53
CA LEU A 218 -0.61 5.25 -15.56
C LEU A 218 -0.58 6.68 -15.00
N LYS A 219 -1.21 6.91 -13.84
CA LYS A 219 -1.18 8.23 -13.17
C LYS A 219 0.25 8.71 -12.90
N LEU A 220 1.18 7.81 -12.57
CA LEU A 220 2.59 8.18 -12.34
C LEU A 220 3.31 8.70 -13.59
N PHE A 221 2.82 8.38 -14.80
CA PHE A 221 3.33 8.91 -16.08
C PHE A 221 2.47 10.04 -16.65
N GLY A 222 1.20 10.12 -16.24
CA GLY A 222 0.24 11.14 -16.66
C GLY A 222 0.35 12.45 -15.90
N ASN A 223 1.11 12.51 -14.80
CA ASN A 223 1.42 13.77 -14.15
C ASN A 223 2.47 14.53 -14.97
N ASP A 224 2.00 15.20 -16.04
CA ASP A 224 2.34 16.62 -16.17
C ASP A 224 2.27 17.20 -14.77
N VAL A 225 3.35 17.85 -14.31
CA VAL A 225 3.48 18.39 -12.96
C VAL A 225 2.15 19.01 -12.56
N LYS A 226 1.32 18.27 -11.76
CA LYS A 226 -0.01 18.75 -11.36
C LYS A 226 0.26 20.11 -10.74
N ALA A 227 -0.30 21.15 -11.35
CA ALA A 227 -0.09 22.50 -10.85
C ALA A 227 -0.48 22.47 -9.37
N LYS A 228 0.38 23.03 -8.52
CA LYS A 228 0.12 23.05 -7.07
C LYS A 228 -1.31 23.59 -6.88
N PRO A 229 -2.20 22.87 -6.16
CA PRO A 229 -3.57 23.29 -5.96
C PRO A 229 -3.60 24.74 -5.49
N ARG A 230 -4.24 25.62 -6.25
CA ARG A 230 -4.20 27.07 -6.02
C ARG A 230 -5.13 27.46 -4.89
N TYR A 231 -6.24 26.75 -4.73
CA TYR A 231 -7.33 27.12 -3.83
C TYR A 231 -7.43 26.21 -2.60
N LEU A 232 -6.58 25.18 -2.53
CA LEU A 232 -6.44 24.32 -1.36
C LEU A 232 -5.96 25.12 -0.15
N VAL A 233 -6.71 25.05 0.96
CA VAL A 233 -6.35 25.74 2.20
C VAL A 233 -5.56 24.81 3.13
N SER A 234 -4.38 25.24 3.56
CA SER A 234 -3.40 24.42 4.30
C SER A 234 -3.74 24.16 5.77
N ASN A 235 -4.89 24.61 6.25
CA ASN A 235 -5.33 24.47 7.62
C ASN A 235 -6.85 24.35 7.64
N ARG A 236 -7.38 23.54 8.57
CA ARG A 236 -8.80 23.46 8.95
C ARG A 236 -9.29 24.82 9.47
N LYS A 237 -9.22 25.89 8.67
CA LYS A 237 -10.00 27.09 8.92
C LYS A 237 -11.44 26.60 8.97
N LYS A 238 -12.11 26.84 10.09
CA LYS A 238 -13.53 26.51 10.22
C LYS A 238 -14.25 27.21 9.09
N ILE A 239 -14.86 26.42 8.22
CA ILE A 239 -15.77 26.92 7.20
C ILE A 239 -16.76 27.85 7.91
N PRO A 240 -17.00 29.07 7.41
CA PRO A 240 -17.84 30.02 8.13
C PRO A 240 -19.23 29.45 8.38
N SER A 241 -19.68 29.42 9.64
CA SER A 241 -20.97 28.81 10.06
C SER A 241 -22.22 29.51 9.53
N ARG A 242 -22.05 30.65 8.84
CA ARG A 242 -23.14 31.43 8.21
C ARG A 242 -23.45 30.99 6.78
N LEU A 243 -22.64 30.11 6.20
CA LEU A 243 -22.86 29.59 4.86
C LEU A 243 -23.90 28.47 4.92
N ALA A 244 -24.73 28.39 3.88
CA ALA A 244 -25.57 27.21 3.68
C ALA A 244 -24.70 26.06 3.16
N GLU A 245 -25.16 24.83 3.33
CA GLU A 245 -24.44 23.61 2.98
C GLU A 245 -25.30 22.72 2.08
N TRP A 246 -24.66 22.15 1.05
CA TRP A 246 -25.13 20.98 0.32
C TRP A 246 -24.08 19.89 0.48
N SER A 247 -24.49 18.66 0.78
CA SER A 247 -23.56 17.55 0.99
C SER A 247 -24.13 16.24 0.48
N MET A 248 -23.29 15.39 -0.09
CA MET A 248 -23.66 14.05 -0.55
C MET A 248 -22.46 13.10 -0.45
N SER A 249 -22.74 11.83 -0.12
CA SER A 249 -21.77 10.75 -0.22
C SER A 249 -21.80 10.20 -1.65
N LEU A 250 -20.63 10.11 -2.28
CA LEU A 250 -20.48 9.89 -3.73
C LEU A 250 -19.41 8.84 -4.00
N GLY A 251 -19.52 8.13 -5.12
CA GLY A 251 -18.35 7.47 -5.72
C GLY A 251 -17.32 8.50 -6.20
N LEU A 252 -16.04 8.14 -6.23
CA LEU A 252 -14.98 9.03 -6.76
C LEU A 252 -15.27 9.56 -8.17
N ASP A 253 -15.88 8.76 -9.03
CA ASP A 253 -16.30 9.14 -10.39
C ASP A 253 -17.56 10.02 -10.43
N GLU A 254 -18.30 10.09 -9.32
CA GLU A 254 -19.54 10.87 -9.15
C GLU A 254 -19.31 12.25 -8.50
N ILE A 255 -18.07 12.59 -8.09
CA ILE A 255 -17.74 13.93 -7.58
C ILE A 255 -17.94 15.01 -8.65
N ARG A 256 -17.61 14.71 -9.91
CA ARG A 256 -17.54 15.70 -10.98
C ARG A 256 -18.91 16.35 -11.30
N PRO A 257 -20.01 15.60 -11.49
CA PRO A 257 -21.31 16.18 -11.81
C PRO A 257 -21.78 17.34 -10.91
N PRO A 258 -21.82 17.22 -9.56
CA PRO A 258 -22.26 18.35 -8.72
C PRO A 258 -21.33 19.56 -8.79
N LEU A 259 -20.03 19.37 -9.03
CA LEU A 259 -19.09 20.46 -9.24
C LEU A 259 -19.30 21.17 -10.58
N GLU A 260 -19.65 20.43 -11.64
CA GLU A 260 -20.01 21.01 -12.93
C GLU A 260 -21.35 21.76 -12.86
N SER A 261 -22.33 21.24 -12.11
CA SER A 261 -23.57 21.97 -11.81
C SER A 261 -23.31 23.26 -11.05
N LEU A 262 -22.44 23.24 -10.02
CA LEU A 262 -21.99 24.45 -9.34
C LEU A 262 -21.31 25.44 -10.30
N SER A 263 -20.44 24.96 -11.20
CA SER A 263 -19.75 25.78 -12.19
C SER A 263 -20.72 26.50 -13.14
N ARG A 264 -21.84 25.87 -13.51
CA ARG A 264 -22.90 26.50 -14.33
C ARG A 264 -23.67 27.58 -13.59
N LEU A 265 -23.71 27.54 -12.25
CA LEU A 265 -24.43 28.49 -11.41
C LEU A 265 -23.60 29.74 -11.06
N VAL A 266 -22.28 29.66 -11.17
CA VAL A 266 -21.37 30.79 -10.92
C VAL A 266 -21.05 31.55 -12.21
N GLN A 267 -20.88 32.87 -12.13
CA GLN A 267 -20.52 33.71 -13.28
C GLN A 267 -19.00 33.72 -13.53
N SER A 268 -18.20 33.64 -12.46
CA SER A 268 -16.74 33.64 -12.51
C SER A 268 -16.15 33.01 -11.25
N GLY A 269 -14.86 32.62 -11.32
CA GLY A 269 -14.09 32.15 -10.16
C GLY A 269 -14.18 30.65 -9.85
N PHE A 270 -15.06 29.91 -10.54
CA PHE A 270 -15.14 28.45 -10.44
C PHE A 270 -15.56 27.81 -11.78
N GLY A 271 -14.56 27.39 -12.57
CA GLY A 271 -14.72 26.81 -13.90
C GLY A 271 -14.16 25.38 -14.00
N ALA A 272 -13.97 24.90 -15.23
CA ALA A 272 -13.42 23.56 -15.49
C ALA A 272 -12.04 23.32 -14.83
N ALA A 273 -11.21 24.36 -14.73
CA ALA A 273 -9.90 24.27 -14.07
C ALA A 273 -10.05 24.00 -12.57
N GLU A 274 -10.95 24.72 -11.89
CA GLU A 274 -11.24 24.53 -10.47
C GLU A 274 -11.92 23.18 -10.20
N VAL A 275 -12.85 22.75 -11.06
CA VAL A 275 -13.46 21.41 -10.98
C VAL A 275 -12.38 20.32 -11.04
N ASN A 276 -11.48 20.41 -12.01
CA ASN A 276 -10.38 19.45 -12.15
C ASN A 276 -9.45 19.49 -10.94
N GLU A 277 -9.15 20.67 -10.38
CA GLU A 277 -8.34 20.77 -9.15
C GLU A 277 -8.95 20.00 -7.98
N VAL A 278 -10.27 20.11 -7.75
CA VAL A 278 -10.95 19.39 -6.67
C VAL A 278 -10.94 17.88 -6.91
N VAL A 279 -11.30 17.45 -8.13
CA VAL A 279 -11.33 16.03 -8.51
C VAL A 279 -9.94 15.41 -8.40
N ASP A 280 -8.91 16.08 -8.93
CA ASP A 280 -7.54 15.60 -8.92
C ASP A 280 -6.99 15.40 -7.51
N VAL A 281 -7.40 16.26 -6.56
CA VAL A 281 -7.03 16.13 -5.16
C VAL A 281 -7.82 15.01 -4.49
N ALA A 282 -9.12 14.91 -4.73
CA ALA A 282 -9.96 13.85 -4.18
C ALA A 282 -9.46 12.46 -4.57
N GLU A 283 -9.07 12.29 -5.83
CA GLU A 283 -8.49 11.04 -6.34
C GLU A 283 -7.13 10.66 -5.72
N ASP A 284 -6.43 11.61 -5.10
CA ASP A 284 -5.12 11.42 -4.48
C ASP A 284 -5.21 11.41 -2.93
N MET A 285 -6.41 11.52 -2.35
CA MET A 285 -6.64 11.49 -0.90
C MET A 285 -6.50 10.07 -0.34
N ALA A 286 -5.97 9.97 0.88
CA ALA A 286 -5.96 8.72 1.64
C ALA A 286 -7.26 8.57 2.43
N HIS A 287 -7.59 7.35 2.86
CA HIS A 287 -8.64 7.12 3.86
C HIS A 287 -8.41 7.98 5.12
N ASP A 288 -9.50 8.48 5.72
CA ASP A 288 -9.54 9.43 6.84
C ASP A 288 -8.92 10.82 6.54
N ASP A 289 -8.62 11.13 5.28
CA ASP A 289 -8.10 12.43 4.91
C ASP A 289 -9.24 13.44 4.64
N THR A 290 -8.97 14.71 4.94
CA THR A 290 -9.89 15.82 4.63
C THR A 290 -9.14 16.89 3.86
N ARG A 291 -9.73 17.36 2.78
CA ARG A 291 -9.21 18.48 1.98
C ARG A 291 -10.29 19.53 1.83
N THR A 292 -9.90 20.79 1.98
CA THR A 292 -10.81 21.92 1.90
C THR A 292 -10.26 22.95 0.93
N PHE A 293 -11.14 23.48 0.11
CA PHE A 293 -10.85 24.50 -0.89
C PHE A 293 -11.66 25.76 -0.60
N ARG A 294 -11.12 26.90 -1.02
CA ARG A 294 -11.80 28.19 -0.96
C ARG A 294 -11.66 28.94 -2.27
N PHE A 295 -12.79 29.09 -2.96
CA PHE A 295 -12.88 29.76 -4.24
C PHE A 295 -13.55 31.13 -4.09
N PRO A 296 -12.88 32.24 -4.47
CA PRO A 296 -13.56 33.51 -4.68
C PRO A 296 -14.39 33.42 -5.96
N VAL A 297 -15.69 33.67 -5.89
CA VAL A 297 -16.61 33.54 -7.03
C VAL A 297 -17.56 34.73 -7.14
N SER A 298 -18.11 34.96 -8.33
CA SER A 298 -19.22 35.90 -8.54
C SER A 298 -20.52 35.15 -8.80
N VAL A 299 -21.58 35.52 -8.07
CA VAL A 299 -22.94 34.98 -8.25
C VAL A 299 -23.91 36.15 -8.29
N ASP A 300 -24.75 36.20 -9.32
CA ASP A 300 -25.75 37.27 -9.53
C ASP A 300 -25.16 38.70 -9.42
N GLY A 301 -23.92 38.88 -9.90
CA GLY A 301 -23.19 40.15 -9.87
C GLY A 301 -22.56 40.51 -8.52
N ALA A 302 -22.63 39.64 -7.51
CA ALA A 302 -22.01 39.85 -6.21
C ALA A 302 -20.83 38.89 -5.97
N GLU A 303 -19.71 39.45 -5.52
CA GLU A 303 -18.54 38.68 -5.08
C GLU A 303 -18.84 37.96 -3.76
N CYS A 304 -18.57 36.66 -3.72
CA CYS A 304 -18.71 35.83 -2.52
C CYS A 304 -17.64 34.73 -2.48
N GLU A 305 -17.67 33.91 -1.42
CA GLU A 305 -16.79 32.75 -1.29
C GLU A 305 -17.61 31.47 -1.34
N VAL A 306 -17.10 30.49 -2.08
CA VAL A 306 -17.54 29.10 -2.04
C VAL A 306 -16.44 28.27 -1.41
N TRP A 307 -16.85 27.41 -0.48
CA TRP A 307 -15.97 26.45 0.15
C TRP A 307 -16.39 25.05 -0.26
N ILE A 308 -15.41 24.19 -0.54
CA ILE A 308 -15.65 22.79 -0.88
C ILE A 308 -14.81 21.95 0.06
N SER A 309 -15.44 20.97 0.72
CA SER A 309 -14.77 20.00 1.56
C SER A 309 -14.98 18.61 0.97
N VAL A 310 -13.87 17.87 0.84
CA VAL A 310 -13.88 16.45 0.49
C VAL A 310 -13.33 15.71 1.70
N PHE A 311 -14.09 14.73 2.20
CA PHE A 311 -13.66 13.82 3.25
C PHE A 311 -13.66 12.40 2.70
N MET A 312 -12.59 11.65 2.90
CA MET A 312 -12.46 10.29 2.37
C MET A 312 -12.85 9.27 3.44
N ASP A 313 -14.11 8.84 3.44
CA ASP A 313 -14.63 7.87 4.41
C ASP A 313 -14.16 6.43 4.10
N ASP A 314 -14.09 6.05 2.82
CA ASP A 314 -13.48 4.80 2.34
C ASP A 314 -12.65 5.07 1.07
N GLU A 315 -11.81 4.12 0.61
CA GLU A 315 -10.87 4.29 -0.51
C GLU A 315 -11.51 4.81 -1.80
N ASP A 316 -12.82 4.57 -2.02
CA ASP A 316 -13.56 4.98 -3.20
C ASP A 316 -14.87 5.75 -2.90
N LEU A 317 -15.13 6.11 -1.62
CA LEU A 317 -16.39 6.74 -1.17
C LEU A 317 -16.13 8.08 -0.44
N PRO A 318 -15.87 9.16 -1.19
CA PRO A 318 -15.75 10.50 -0.64
C PRO A 318 -17.11 11.13 -0.26
N ASP A 319 -17.14 11.78 0.89
CA ASP A 319 -18.17 12.76 1.24
C ASP A 319 -17.80 14.13 0.68
N LEU A 320 -18.65 14.65 -0.21
CA LEU A 320 -18.51 15.98 -0.80
C LEU A 320 -19.47 16.95 -0.10
N ALA A 321 -18.94 18.06 0.41
CA ALA A 321 -19.72 19.15 0.98
C ALA A 321 -19.36 20.50 0.33
N ILE A 322 -20.38 21.25 -0.10
CA ILE A 322 -20.27 22.55 -0.76
C ILE A 322 -20.97 23.60 0.10
N PHE A 323 -20.25 24.68 0.42
CA PHE A 323 -20.74 25.75 1.27
C PHE A 323 -20.71 27.08 0.54
N GLY A 324 -21.80 27.84 0.62
CA GLY A 324 -21.92 29.12 -0.06
C GLY A 324 -23.13 29.94 0.42
N PRO A 325 -23.44 31.06 -0.26
CA PRO A 325 -24.66 31.82 0.00
C PRO A 325 -25.90 30.93 -0.16
N ALA A 326 -26.91 31.13 0.69
CA ALA A 326 -28.14 30.33 0.66
C ALA A 326 -28.86 30.36 -0.71
N SER A 327 -28.77 31.48 -1.43
CA SER A 327 -29.31 31.61 -2.80
C SER A 327 -28.62 30.69 -3.80
N LEU A 328 -27.30 30.49 -3.68
CA LEU A 328 -26.54 29.59 -4.54
C LEU A 328 -26.82 28.13 -4.19
N ILE A 329 -26.72 27.78 -2.90
CA ILE A 329 -26.93 26.41 -2.43
C ILE A 329 -28.36 25.94 -2.71
N GLY A 330 -29.36 26.81 -2.52
CA GLY A 330 -30.75 26.50 -2.85
C GLY A 330 -30.95 26.16 -4.33
N ARG A 331 -30.17 26.75 -5.25
CA ARG A 331 -30.21 26.43 -6.69
C ARG A 331 -29.50 25.12 -7.01
N LEU A 332 -28.47 24.75 -6.27
CA LEU A 332 -27.78 23.46 -6.43
C LEU A 332 -28.66 22.28 -5.95
N CYS A 333 -29.49 22.49 -4.93
CA CYS A 333 -30.46 21.49 -4.47
C CYS A 333 -31.65 21.26 -5.43
N TYR A 334 -31.87 22.19 -6.36
CA TYR A 334 -33.03 22.22 -7.25
C TYR A 334 -32.55 22.02 -8.69
N GLU A 335 -32.15 20.80 -9.05
CA GLU A 335 -32.10 20.42 -10.46
C GLU A 335 -33.51 20.00 -10.86
N PRO A 336 -34.22 20.76 -11.71
CA PRO A 336 -35.40 20.21 -12.37
C PRO A 336 -34.91 19.07 -13.27
N GLU A 337 -35.44 17.87 -13.07
CA GLU A 337 -35.30 16.78 -14.04
C GLU A 337 -35.78 17.31 -15.41
N GLU A 338 -34.85 17.47 -16.37
CA GLU A 338 -35.20 17.70 -17.78
C GLU A 338 -35.52 16.39 -18.49
#